data_AF-A0A2T2WEK4-F1
#
_entry.id   AF-A0A2T2WEK4-F1
#
_cell.length_a   1.000
_cell.length_b   1.000
_cell.length_c   1.000
_cell.angle_alpha   90.00
_cell.angle_beta   90.00
_cell.angle_gamma   90.00
#
_symmetry.space_group_name_H-M   'P 1'
#
loop_
_entity.id
_entity.type
_entity.pdbx_description
1 polymer ?
#
loop_
_entity_poly.entity_id
_entity_poly.type
_entity_poly.pdbx_seq_one_letter_code
_entity_poly.pdbx_strand_id
1 'polypeptide(L)'
;MISAPPEASRLLPCARQWIRAPWAAGPWDPAVARICIEYTEQRVDATLGHRSSAWWATIERKHWETYRAWLVAHQTLIHAWTDQHAPCLAQACVDWWTFTRQLGAIRENSASWPLDTAKI
;
A
#
# COMPACT_ATOMS: atom_id res chain seq x y z
N MET A 1 -19.03 12.73 13.88
CA MET A 1 -19.06 11.28 13.63
C MET A 1 -19.76 11.06 12.30
N ILE A 2 -19.01 10.82 11.22
CA ILE A 2 -19.59 10.54 9.91
C ILE A 2 -19.83 9.04 9.87
N SER A 3 -21.07 8.63 10.14
CA SER A 3 -21.51 7.25 9.91
C SER A 3 -21.33 6.97 8.42
N ALA A 4 -20.51 5.98 8.07
CA ALA A 4 -20.39 5.51 6.71
C ALA A 4 -21.80 5.18 6.17
N PRO A 5 -22.12 5.53 4.90
CA PRO A 5 -23.43 5.24 4.33
C PRO A 5 -23.75 3.74 4.51
N PRO A 6 -25.01 3.37 4.76
CA PRO A 6 -25.42 2.01 5.16
C PRO A 6 -24.97 0.90 4.18
N GLU A 7 -24.63 1.29 2.95
CA GLU A 7 -24.09 0.43 1.90
C GLU A 7 -22.61 0.05 2.11
N ALA A 8 -21.77 0.97 2.60
CA ALA A 8 -20.35 0.70 2.84
C ALA A 8 -20.12 -0.35 3.95
N SER A 9 -20.97 -0.35 4.97
CA SER A 9 -20.89 -1.33 6.08
C SER A 9 -21.24 -2.76 5.62
N ARG A 10 -22.08 -2.91 4.59
CA ARG A 10 -22.47 -4.20 4.01
C ARG A 10 -21.43 -4.77 3.04
N LEU A 11 -20.68 -3.91 2.35
CA LEU A 11 -19.74 -4.31 1.30
C LEU A 11 -18.31 -4.51 1.81
N LEU A 12 -17.98 -3.95 2.98
CA LEU A 12 -16.67 -4.16 3.63
C LEU A 12 -16.30 -5.64 3.86
N PRO A 13 -17.21 -6.53 4.29
CA PRO A 13 -16.92 -7.98 4.35
C PRO A 13 -16.51 -8.57 3.01
N CYS A 14 -17.18 -8.19 1.91
CA CYS A 14 -16.85 -8.65 0.56
C CYS A 14 -15.46 -8.17 0.13
N ALA A 15 -15.15 -6.88 0.35
CA ALA A 15 -13.82 -6.33 0.04
C ALA A 15 -12.72 -7.03 0.85
N ARG A 16 -12.96 -7.31 2.13
CA ARG A 16 -12.03 -8.08 2.97
C ARG A 16 -11.87 -9.52 2.48
N GLN A 17 -12.93 -10.14 1.98
CA GLN A 17 -12.86 -11.48 1.42
C GLN A 17 -12.00 -11.50 0.15
N TRP A 18 -12.18 -10.52 -0.75
CA TRP A 18 -11.32 -10.35 -1.92
C TRP A 18 -9.84 -10.28 -1.52
N ILE A 19 -9.48 -9.42 -0.56
CA ILE A 19 -8.10 -9.28 -0.07
C ILE A 19 -7.57 -10.59 0.54
N ARG A 20 -8.41 -11.34 1.27
CA ARG A 20 -7.99 -12.59 1.92
C ARG A 20 -7.79 -13.74 0.95
N ALA A 21 -8.58 -13.78 -0.12
CA ALA A 21 -8.52 -14.82 -1.13
C ALA A 21 -8.74 -14.19 -2.52
N PRO A 22 -7.72 -13.53 -3.09
CA PRO A 22 -7.85 -12.82 -4.37
C PRO A 22 -8.32 -13.73 -5.51
N TRP A 23 -7.83 -14.97 -5.56
CA TRP A 23 -8.25 -15.98 -6.54
C TRP A 23 -9.72 -16.41 -6.42
N ALA A 24 -10.37 -16.11 -5.29
CA ALA A 24 -11.77 -16.39 -5.03
C ALA A 24 -12.63 -15.11 -5.04
N ALA A 25 -12.09 -13.97 -5.50
CA ALA A 25 -12.89 -12.78 -5.73
C ALA A 25 -13.98 -13.11 -6.76
N GLY A 26 -15.24 -12.82 -6.40
CA GLY A 26 -16.40 -13.04 -7.24
C GLY A 26 -16.46 -12.10 -8.45
N PRO A 27 -17.66 -11.88 -9.03
CA PRO A 27 -17.79 -10.95 -10.16
C PRO A 27 -17.35 -9.54 -9.75
N TRP A 28 -16.93 -8.76 -10.75
CA TRP A 28 -16.61 -7.35 -10.56
C TRP A 28 -17.81 -6.58 -9.98
N ASP A 29 -17.55 -5.86 -8.90
CA ASP A 29 -18.48 -4.94 -8.24
C ASP A 29 -17.72 -3.64 -7.97
N PRO A 30 -18.08 -2.52 -8.62
CA PRO A 30 -17.38 -1.25 -8.45
C PRO A 30 -17.38 -0.72 -7.00
N ALA A 31 -18.44 -0.98 -6.23
CA ALA A 31 -18.55 -0.49 -4.86
C ALA A 31 -17.67 -1.31 -3.90
N VAL A 32 -17.62 -2.64 -4.08
CA VAL A 32 -16.67 -3.51 -3.36
C VAL A 32 -15.24 -3.18 -3.71
N ALA A 33 -14.95 -2.98 -5.00
CA ALA A 33 -13.64 -2.60 -5.50
C ALA A 33 -13.16 -1.27 -4.90
N ARG A 34 -14.04 -0.26 -4.83
CA ARG A 34 -13.72 1.03 -4.23
C ARG A 34 -13.36 0.90 -2.75
N ILE A 35 -14.15 0.15 -1.97
CA ILE A 35 -13.86 -0.09 -0.55
C ILE A 35 -12.55 -0.86 -0.37
N CYS A 36 -12.23 -1.79 -1.27
CA CYS A 36 -10.96 -2.54 -1.27
C CYS A 36 -9.75 -1.60 -1.42
N ILE A 37 -9.82 -0.66 -2.37
CA ILE A 37 -8.79 0.36 -2.61
C ILE A 37 -8.70 1.30 -1.40
N GLU A 38 -9.81 1.90 -0.98
CA GLU A 38 -9.86 2.88 0.13
C GLU A 38 -9.29 2.27 1.43
N TYR A 39 -9.65 1.02 1.74
CA TYR A 39 -9.13 0.32 2.91
C TYR A 39 -7.61 0.08 2.81
N THR A 40 -7.10 -0.20 1.61
CA THR A 40 -5.67 -0.41 1.38
C THR A 40 -4.91 0.91 1.51
N GLU A 41 -5.39 1.98 0.86
CA GLU A 41 -4.81 3.33 0.94
C GLU A 41 -4.72 3.83 2.38
N GLN A 42 -5.79 3.69 3.18
CA GLN A 42 -5.79 4.08 4.60
C GLN A 42 -4.67 3.40 5.39
N ARG A 43 -4.37 2.13 5.09
CA ARG A 43 -3.28 1.40 5.76
C ARG A 43 -1.91 1.88 5.29
N VAL A 44 -1.77 2.15 3.99
CA VAL A 44 -0.54 2.72 3.41
C VAL A 44 -0.24 4.06 4.04
N ASP A 45 -1.22 4.96 4.07
CA ASP A 45 -1.09 6.30 4.67
C ASP A 45 -0.75 6.21 6.16
N ALA A 46 -1.47 5.39 6.93
CA ALA A 46 -1.17 5.18 8.35
C ALA A 46 0.24 4.63 8.63
N THR A 47 0.88 3.98 7.64
CA THR A 47 2.20 3.34 7.80
C THR A 47 3.35 4.19 7.26
N LEU A 48 3.11 4.91 6.16
CA LEU A 48 4.15 5.62 5.40
C LEU A 48 3.87 7.13 5.25
N GLY A 49 2.66 7.61 5.53
CA GLY A 49 2.27 9.02 5.35
C GLY A 49 3.09 10.00 6.20
N HIS A 50 3.67 9.54 7.30
CA HIS A 50 4.51 10.35 8.19
C HIS A 50 6.01 10.31 7.83
N ARG A 51 6.42 9.67 6.73
CA ARG A 51 7.85 9.50 6.37
C ARG A 51 8.40 10.75 5.69
N SER A 52 9.61 11.13 6.09
CA SER A 52 10.30 12.31 5.51
C SER A 52 10.77 12.09 4.07
N SER A 53 10.97 13.18 3.32
CA SER A 53 11.54 13.11 1.96
C SER A 53 12.95 12.50 1.94
N ALA A 54 13.75 12.72 2.99
CA ALA A 54 15.08 12.13 3.14
C ALA A 54 15.02 10.61 3.32
N TRP A 55 13.96 10.11 3.97
CA TRP A 55 13.70 8.69 4.07
C TRP A 55 13.40 8.08 2.71
N TRP A 56 12.51 8.69 1.91
CA TRP A 56 12.20 8.22 0.56
C TRP A 56 13.44 8.19 -0.35
N ALA A 57 14.28 9.22 -0.31
CA ALA A 57 15.56 9.21 -1.03
C ALA A 57 16.49 8.06 -0.58
N THR A 58 16.42 7.67 0.70
CA THR A 58 17.15 6.49 1.21
C THR A 58 16.56 5.19 0.68
N ILE A 59 15.23 5.08 0.65
CA ILE A 59 14.52 3.92 0.10
C ILE A 59 14.86 3.70 -1.37
N GLU A 60 14.75 4.75 -2.19
CA GLU A 60 15.04 4.69 -3.63
C GLU A 60 16.47 4.22 -3.92
N ARG A 61 17.44 4.65 -3.10
CA ARG A 61 18.86 4.30 -3.29
C ARG A 61 19.25 2.95 -2.71
N LYS A 62 18.76 2.59 -1.51
CA LYS A 62 19.26 1.43 -0.74
C LYS A 62 18.30 0.24 -0.72
N HIS A 63 17.03 0.47 -1.04
CA HIS A 63 15.97 -0.54 -0.99
C HIS A 63 15.15 -0.52 -2.29
N TRP A 64 15.84 -0.29 -3.41
CA TRP A 64 15.26 -0.12 -4.74
C TRP A 64 14.32 -1.25 -5.14
N GLU A 65 14.69 -2.51 -4.87
CA GLU A 65 13.88 -3.66 -5.27
C GLU A 65 12.50 -3.66 -4.58
N THR A 66 12.46 -3.42 -3.27
CA THR A 66 11.22 -3.31 -2.51
C THR A 66 10.40 -2.10 -2.95
N TYR A 67 11.06 -0.96 -3.18
CA TYR A 67 10.40 0.25 -3.67
C TYR A 67 9.80 0.06 -5.06
N ARG A 68 10.54 -0.57 -5.97
CA ARG A 68 10.06 -0.91 -7.32
C ARG A 68 8.88 -1.88 -7.25
N ALA A 69 8.96 -2.91 -6.42
CA ALA A 69 7.86 -3.86 -6.23
C ALA A 69 6.59 -3.17 -5.67
N TRP A 70 6.77 -2.24 -4.74
CA TRP A 70 5.70 -1.39 -4.22
C TRP A 70 5.03 -0.52 -5.31
N LEU A 71 5.83 0.11 -6.18
CA LEU A 71 5.33 0.88 -7.33
C LEU A 71 4.61 0.01 -8.35
N VAL A 72 5.15 -1.17 -8.67
CA VAL A 72 4.52 -2.12 -9.60
C VAL A 72 3.16 -2.55 -9.05
N ALA A 73 3.07 -2.92 -7.77
CA ALA A 73 1.79 -3.30 -7.16
C ALA A 73 0.76 -2.16 -7.24
N HIS A 74 1.17 -0.92 -7.02
CA HIS A 74 0.29 0.24 -7.19
C HIS A 74 -0.17 0.43 -8.64
N GLN A 75 0.72 0.28 -9.63
CA GLN A 75 0.35 0.34 -11.04
C GLN A 75 -0.59 -0.81 -11.45
N THR A 76 -0.35 -2.03 -10.95
CA THR A 76 -1.23 -3.18 -11.17
C THR A 76 -2.61 -2.92 -10.60
N LEU A 77 -2.74 -2.26 -9.45
CA LEU A 77 -4.03 -1.86 -8.88
C LEU A 77 -4.78 -0.94 -9.85
N ILE A 78 -4.12 0.08 -10.41
CA ILE A 78 -4.71 1.01 -11.37
C ILE A 78 -5.18 0.27 -12.63
N HIS A 79 -4.34 -0.59 -13.21
CA HIS A 79 -4.70 -1.38 -14.39
C HIS A 79 -5.85 -2.35 -14.09
N ALA A 80 -5.81 -3.07 -12.97
CA ALA A 80 -6.86 -4.00 -12.60
C ALA A 80 -8.21 -3.31 -12.35
N TRP A 81 -8.20 -2.06 -11.87
CA TRP A 81 -9.39 -1.23 -11.78
C TRP A 81 -9.94 -0.89 -13.17
N THR A 82 -9.08 -0.40 -14.07
CA THR A 82 -9.46 -0.07 -15.46
C THR A 82 -10.00 -1.28 -16.20
N ASP A 83 -9.36 -2.44 -16.04
CA ASP A 83 -9.72 -3.70 -16.68
C ASP A 83 -10.88 -4.42 -15.96
N GLN A 84 -11.38 -3.86 -14.85
CA GLN A 84 -12.47 -4.42 -14.06
C GLN A 84 -12.20 -5.86 -13.58
N HIS A 85 -10.94 -6.16 -13.26
CA HIS A 85 -10.48 -7.51 -12.96
C HIS A 85 -10.36 -7.72 -11.44
N ALA A 86 -11.46 -8.12 -10.79
CA ALA A 86 -11.54 -8.23 -9.32
C ALA A 86 -10.41 -9.06 -8.66
N PRO A 87 -10.03 -10.27 -9.14
CA PRO A 87 -8.91 -11.01 -8.56
C PRO A 87 -7.56 -10.28 -8.61
N CYS A 88 -7.27 -9.62 -9.73
CA CYS A 88 -6.03 -8.88 -9.95
C CYS A 88 -5.99 -7.63 -9.06
N LEU A 89 -7.11 -6.92 -8.93
CA LEU A 89 -7.23 -5.77 -8.04
C LEU A 89 -6.96 -6.16 -6.59
N ALA A 90 -7.58 -7.26 -6.13
CA ALA A 90 -7.42 -7.76 -4.79
C ALA A 90 -5.98 -8.19 -4.50
N GLN A 91 -5.33 -8.88 -5.44
CA GLN A 91 -3.92 -9.28 -5.31
C GLN A 91 -3.01 -8.05 -5.27
N ALA A 92 -3.23 -7.07 -6.14
CA ALA A 92 -2.46 -5.83 -6.14
C ALA A 92 -2.57 -5.07 -4.81
N CYS A 93 -3.76 -5.05 -4.20
CA CYS A 93 -3.95 -4.49 -2.86
C CYS A 93 -3.16 -5.25 -1.77
N VAL A 94 -3.14 -6.58 -1.84
CA VAL A 94 -2.34 -7.43 -0.93
C VAL A 94 -0.86 -7.15 -1.09
N ASP A 95 -0.36 -7.13 -2.32
CA ASP A 95 1.05 -6.91 -2.64
C ASP A 95 1.48 -5.51 -2.23
N TRP A 96 0.68 -4.49 -2.57
CA TRP A 96 0.98 -3.10 -2.23
C TRP A 96 1.06 -2.91 -0.71
N TRP A 97 0.12 -3.47 0.05
CA TRP A 97 0.19 -3.47 1.51
C TRP A 97 1.39 -4.27 2.05
N THR A 98 1.72 -5.41 1.44
CA THR A 98 2.86 -6.24 1.85
C THR A 98 4.17 -5.48 1.71
N PHE A 99 4.41 -4.86 0.55
CA PHE A 99 5.61 -4.06 0.32
C PHE A 99 5.59 -2.77 1.16
N THR A 100 4.42 -2.19 1.41
CA THR A 100 4.27 -1.04 2.33
C THR A 100 4.79 -1.37 3.72
N ARG A 101 4.47 -2.56 4.24
CA ARG A 101 4.98 -3.02 5.53
C ARG A 101 6.48 -3.27 5.52
N GLN A 102 7.00 -3.85 4.45
CA GLN A 102 8.44 -4.06 4.30
C GLN A 102 9.18 -2.73 4.28
N LEU A 103 8.66 -1.75 3.54
CA LEU A 103 9.16 -0.38 3.54
C LEU A 103 9.04 0.24 4.95
N GLY A 104 7.89 0.18 5.60
CA GLY A 104 7.67 0.75 6.93
C GLY A 104 8.54 0.16 8.05
N ALA A 105 9.06 -1.05 7.86
CA ALA A 105 10.03 -1.67 8.78
C ALA A 105 11.44 -1.07 8.66
N ILE A 106 11.74 -0.38 7.56
CA ILE A 106 13.01 0.32 7.36
C ILE A 106 12.99 1.59 8.21
N ARG A 107 13.94 1.67 9.13
CA ARG A 107 14.05 2.81 10.05
C ARG A 107 14.41 4.07 9.27
N GLU A 108 13.86 5.20 9.70
CA GLU A 108 14.51 6.49 9.42
C GLU A 108 15.91 6.42 9.98
N ASN A 109 16.89 6.43 9.07
CA ASN A 109 18.27 6.33 9.48
C ASN A 109 18.57 7.58 10.31
N SER A 110 18.62 7.36 11.63
CA SER A 110 19.19 8.25 12.61
C SER A 110 20.56 8.67 12.10
N ALA A 111 20.81 9.97 12.09
CA ALA A 111 22.09 10.54 11.73
C ALA A 111 23.25 9.70 12.29
N SER A 112 23.97 9.04 11.40
CA SER A 112 25.32 8.54 11.66
C SER A 112 26.15 8.79 10.41
N TRP A 113 26.20 10.06 10.03
CA TRP A 113 27.45 10.56 9.48
C TRP A 113 28.41 10.68 10.67
N PRO A 114 29.58 10.03 10.68
CA PRO A 114 30.63 10.48 11.56
C PRO A 114 30.94 11.92 11.11
N LEU A 115 30.68 12.89 11.98
CA LEU A 115 31.37 14.15 11.88
C LEU A 115 32.83 13.80 12.07
N ASP A 116 33.56 13.73 10.96
CA ASP A 116 35.01 13.69 10.90
C ASP A 116 35.52 14.88 11.72
N THR A 117 35.73 14.64 13.02
CA THR A 117 36.37 15.55 13.96
C THR A 117 37.88 15.31 13.86
N ALA A 118 38.38 15.38 12.63
CA ALA A 118 39.79 15.31 12.32
C ALA A 118 40.19 16.60 11.60
N LYS A 119 40.49 17.62 12.42
CA LYS A 119 41.78 18.34 12.42
C LYS A 119 41.72 19.48 13.44
N ILE A 120 42.28 19.18 14.62
CA ILE A 120 42.98 20.16 15.46
C ILE A 120 44.23 20.60 14.70
#